data_AF-A0A090MY33-F1
#
_entry.id   AF-A0A090MY33-F1
#
_cell.length_a   1.000
_cell.length_b   1.000
_cell.length_c   1.000
_cell.angle_alpha   90.00
_cell.angle_beta   90.00
_cell.angle_gamma   90.00
#
_symmetry.space_group_name_H-M   'P 1'
#
loop_
_entity.id
_entity.type
_entity.pdbx_description
1 polymer ?
#
loop_
_entity_poly.entity_id
_entity_poly.type
_entity_poly.pdbx_seq_one_letter_code
_entity_poly.pdbx_strand_id
1 'polypeptide(L)'
;MLGVEFLRTAEIETCNIGEKCAYLQVDIPDLMIGQVQGCSNTIFDIINDLLYDRKDFINEMPKNFIEKAKDSCDENENIFIKGKILSGDFYFYLACSYNHNYITKNNAPYLPPIPGPSENVKCKRNNHEGEYICSEGYCTHIQINFNDTMKHVSLSNTFYGCPSEYFNYLYEMEQNYALPKTFFQNLGGSCSEYSSVEKYDFYMENVIYIYQNCNPDINMILNNIPQIPNIIEYDNNIIGECDYLVNGYLSNSDEDIGNVGTLCNSEHCVTLTINIDDVNGIFMGCSSELRQYLYVINKKTSNLIESKIEEYIDICNNGGTTSVSYDDIFSMTINCNNTVNFFDFKQIKNDSTNVETGEYNISHFFTNKKNDTNEENIINNSRNIFLLSDIYNILSLIFLFIIIQNLYN
;
A
#
# COMPACT_ATOMS: atom_id res chain seq x y z
N MET A 1 19.85 -0.24 -7.59
CA MET A 1 19.87 -1.55 -6.95
C MET A 1 21.26 -1.74 -6.42
N LEU A 2 21.41 -2.08 -5.13
CA LEU A 2 22.72 -2.44 -4.59
C LEU A 2 23.11 -3.80 -5.19
N GLY A 3 23.71 -3.73 -6.38
CA GLY A 3 24.45 -4.84 -6.95
C GLY A 3 25.72 -4.99 -6.15
N VAL A 4 25.69 -5.87 -5.16
CA VAL A 4 26.86 -6.08 -4.32
C VAL A 4 27.42 -7.46 -4.57
N GLU A 5 28.35 -7.49 -5.51
CA GLU A 5 29.35 -8.53 -5.55
C GLU A 5 30.43 -8.19 -4.52
N PHE A 6 30.25 -8.62 -3.27
CA PHE A 6 31.34 -8.60 -2.29
C PHE A 6 32.32 -9.74 -2.61
N LEU A 7 33.07 -9.61 -3.70
CA LEU A 7 34.18 -10.50 -3.98
C LEU A 7 35.36 -10.12 -3.08
N ARG A 8 35.56 -10.97 -2.06
CA ARG A 8 36.74 -11.08 -1.19
C ARG A 8 37.27 -9.75 -0.66
N THR A 9 37.03 -9.47 0.62
CA THR A 9 38.15 -8.92 1.39
C THR A 9 39.27 -9.96 1.29
N ALA A 10 40.31 -9.66 0.51
CA ALA A 10 41.47 -10.52 0.28
C ALA A 10 42.28 -10.80 1.57
N GLU A 11 41.78 -10.34 2.70
CA GLU A 11 42.24 -10.56 4.06
C GLU A 11 40.98 -11.01 4.79
N ILE A 12 40.75 -12.31 4.97
CA ILE A 12 41.01 -13.00 6.24
C ILE A 12 40.73 -14.48 5.94
N GLU A 13 41.77 -15.32 5.82
CA GLU A 13 41.61 -16.79 5.74
C GLU A 13 41.14 -17.40 7.08
N THR A 14 41.07 -16.61 8.15
CA THR A 14 40.78 -17.09 9.51
C THR A 14 39.88 -16.14 10.30
N CYS A 15 38.61 -16.50 10.44
CA CYS A 15 37.72 -15.84 11.38
C CYS A 15 38.24 -15.97 12.83
N ASN A 16 37.75 -15.11 13.73
CA ASN A 16 38.18 -15.15 15.12
C ASN A 16 37.93 -16.53 15.75
N ILE A 17 38.71 -16.87 16.77
CA ILE A 17 38.53 -18.15 17.49
C ILE A 17 37.10 -18.18 18.07
N GLY A 18 36.32 -19.18 17.66
CA GLY A 18 34.91 -19.34 18.05
C GLY A 18 33.91 -18.78 17.04
N GLU A 19 34.37 -18.10 15.99
CA GLU A 19 33.54 -17.59 14.90
C GLU A 19 33.60 -18.53 13.67
N LYS A 20 32.47 -18.68 12.98
CA LYS A 20 32.40 -19.50 11.76
C LYS A 20 32.60 -18.66 10.51
N CYS A 21 32.98 -19.32 9.42
CA CYS A 21 32.85 -18.75 8.08
C CYS A 21 31.41 -18.94 7.61
N ALA A 22 30.82 -17.90 7.03
CA ALA A 22 29.45 -17.90 6.52
C ALA A 22 29.42 -17.46 5.05
N TYR A 23 28.47 -18.01 4.30
CA TYR A 23 28.15 -17.68 2.93
C TYR A 23 26.68 -17.26 2.88
N LEU A 24 26.45 -16.06 2.38
CA LEU A 24 25.13 -15.49 2.16
C LEU A 24 24.95 -15.32 0.64
N GLN A 25 23.82 -15.77 0.12
CA GLN A 25 23.38 -15.47 -1.24
C GLN A 25 21.94 -14.99 -1.19
N VAL A 26 21.69 -13.84 -1.81
CA VAL A 26 20.39 -13.18 -1.78
C VAL A 26 20.00 -12.68 -3.16
N ASP A 27 18.70 -12.73 -3.41
CA ASP A 27 18.05 -12.03 -4.51
C ASP A 27 16.78 -11.41 -3.94
N ILE A 28 16.88 -10.12 -3.63
CA ILE A 28 15.80 -9.32 -3.07
C ILE A 28 15.65 -8.13 -4.02
N PRO A 29 14.69 -8.18 -4.96
CA PRO A 29 14.53 -7.16 -6.00
C PRO A 29 14.46 -5.75 -5.41
N ASP A 30 15.18 -4.81 -6.03
CA ASP A 30 15.35 -3.41 -5.61
C ASP A 30 15.96 -3.15 -4.23
N LEU A 31 16.40 -4.20 -3.52
CA LEU A 31 17.15 -4.07 -2.28
C LEU A 31 18.58 -4.56 -2.46
N MET A 32 18.77 -5.85 -2.75
CA MET A 32 20.10 -6.48 -2.85
C MET A 32 20.05 -7.75 -3.71
N ILE A 33 20.95 -7.85 -4.68
CA ILE A 33 21.22 -9.09 -5.42
C ILE A 33 22.71 -9.36 -5.34
N GLY A 34 23.08 -10.54 -4.85
CA GLY A 34 24.47 -10.92 -4.78
C GLY A 34 24.78 -12.07 -3.84
N GLN A 35 26.07 -12.25 -3.62
CA GLN A 35 26.61 -13.23 -2.69
C GLN A 35 27.81 -12.65 -1.96
N VAL A 36 27.97 -13.04 -0.70
CA VAL A 36 29.10 -12.65 0.14
C VAL A 36 29.55 -13.84 0.99
N GLN A 37 30.86 -13.96 1.15
CA GLN A 37 31.46 -14.98 2.01
C GLN A 37 32.44 -14.30 2.97
N GLY A 38 32.28 -14.55 4.26
CA GLY A 38 33.08 -13.89 5.30
C GLY A 38 32.88 -14.53 6.65
N CYS A 39 33.19 -13.80 7.71
CA CYS A 39 32.96 -14.27 9.08
C CYS A 39 31.50 -14.07 9.49
N SER A 40 30.99 -14.99 10.28
CA SER A 40 29.56 -15.07 10.59
C SER A 40 29.02 -13.80 11.23
N ASN A 41 29.78 -13.10 12.08
CA ASN A 41 29.31 -11.85 12.68
C ASN A 41 29.09 -10.77 11.63
N THR A 42 30.04 -10.58 10.71
CA THR A 42 29.91 -9.62 9.60
C THR A 42 28.72 -9.96 8.70
N ILE A 43 28.51 -11.25 8.43
CA ILE A 43 27.33 -11.70 7.67
C ILE A 43 26.03 -11.40 8.43
N PHE A 44 25.98 -11.62 9.74
CA PHE A 44 24.80 -11.29 10.54
C PHE A 44 24.56 -9.78 10.67
N ASP A 45 25.60 -8.96 10.65
CA ASP A 45 25.47 -7.50 10.58
C ASP A 45 24.80 -7.08 9.26
N ILE A 46 25.26 -7.63 8.12
CA ILE A 46 24.63 -7.42 6.80
C ILE A 46 23.17 -7.87 6.83
N ILE A 47 22.89 -9.04 7.39
CA ILE A 47 21.51 -9.56 7.47
C ILE A 47 20.64 -8.63 8.33
N ASN A 48 21.14 -8.16 9.48
CA ASN A 48 20.42 -7.22 10.32
C ASN A 48 20.06 -5.94 9.56
N ASP A 49 21.02 -5.34 8.86
CA ASP A 49 20.80 -4.12 8.08
C ASP A 49 19.70 -4.33 7.01
N LEU A 50 19.73 -5.46 6.28
CA LEU A 50 18.69 -5.81 5.31
C LEU A 50 17.29 -5.93 5.94
N LEU A 51 17.22 -6.41 7.19
CA LEU A 51 15.97 -6.53 7.96
C LEU A 51 15.53 -5.21 8.61
N TYR A 52 16.20 -4.08 8.35
CA TYR A 52 15.71 -2.77 8.79
C TYR A 52 15.16 -1.93 7.63
N ASP A 53 15.61 -2.17 6.40
CA ASP A 53 15.29 -1.29 5.27
C ASP A 53 13.87 -1.45 4.71
N ARG A 54 13.33 -2.67 4.68
CA ARG A 54 12.09 -3.03 3.97
C ARG A 54 11.10 -3.79 4.85
N LYS A 55 9.99 -3.15 5.22
CA LYS A 55 8.92 -3.73 6.08
C LYS A 55 8.24 -4.93 5.46
N ASP A 56 7.93 -4.89 4.17
CA ASP A 56 7.31 -6.02 3.47
C ASP A 56 8.22 -7.26 3.46
N PHE A 57 9.54 -7.07 3.30
CA PHE A 57 10.53 -8.14 3.41
C PHE A 57 10.62 -8.72 4.83
N ILE A 58 10.68 -7.87 5.86
CA ILE A 58 10.72 -8.30 7.27
C ILE A 58 9.52 -9.19 7.62
N ASN A 59 8.34 -8.86 7.11
CA ASN A 59 7.11 -9.60 7.41
C ASN A 59 7.05 -10.98 6.75
N GLU A 60 7.82 -11.21 5.69
CA GLU A 60 7.96 -12.53 5.07
C GLU A 60 9.06 -13.38 5.74
N MET A 61 9.85 -12.80 6.66
CA MET A 61 10.85 -13.53 7.42
C MET A 61 10.25 -14.24 8.64
N PRO A 62 10.75 -15.45 8.98
CA PRO A 62 10.32 -16.16 10.18
C PRO A 62 10.50 -15.31 11.45
N LYS A 63 9.57 -15.41 12.40
CA LYS A 63 9.76 -14.80 13.73
C LYS A 63 11.07 -15.26 14.37
N ASN A 64 11.80 -14.31 14.97
CA ASN A 64 13.14 -14.47 15.54
C ASN A 64 14.17 -15.00 14.52
N PHE A 65 14.08 -14.54 13.27
CA PHE A 65 14.92 -15.03 12.18
C PHE A 65 16.42 -14.98 12.50
N ILE A 66 16.91 -13.86 13.06
CA ILE A 66 18.34 -13.69 13.38
C ILE A 66 18.85 -14.71 14.40
N GLU A 67 18.07 -14.99 15.45
CA GLU A 67 18.42 -15.98 16.47
C GLU A 67 18.49 -17.38 15.85
N LYS A 68 17.44 -17.77 15.12
CA LYS A 68 17.41 -19.05 14.39
C LYS A 68 18.54 -19.18 13.37
N ALA A 69 18.91 -18.06 12.73
CA ALA A 69 19.97 -18.06 11.75
C ALA A 69 21.35 -18.26 12.38
N LYS A 70 21.57 -17.69 13.57
CA LYS A 70 22.76 -17.95 14.39
C LYS A 70 22.82 -19.40 14.84
N ASP A 71 21.73 -19.94 15.38
CA ASP A 71 21.66 -21.34 15.82
C ASP A 71 21.96 -22.31 14.65
N SER A 72 21.30 -22.10 13.50
CA SER A 72 21.55 -22.90 12.29
C SER A 72 23.01 -22.79 11.85
N CYS A 73 23.58 -21.59 11.90
CA CYS A 73 24.99 -21.37 11.58
C CYS A 73 25.92 -22.13 12.54
N ASP A 74 25.63 -22.12 13.84
CA ASP A 74 26.36 -22.84 14.89
C ASP A 74 26.24 -24.37 14.78
N GLU A 75 25.19 -24.87 14.12
CA GLU A 75 25.02 -26.29 13.80
C GLU A 75 25.57 -26.67 12.41
N ASN A 76 25.99 -25.69 11.60
CA ASN A 76 26.34 -25.83 10.17
C ASN A 76 25.16 -26.30 9.30
N GLU A 77 23.95 -25.93 9.70
CA GLU A 77 22.75 -26.12 8.89
C GLU A 77 22.62 -24.98 7.87
N ASN A 78 22.03 -25.30 6.72
CA ASN A 78 21.76 -24.31 5.69
C ASN A 78 20.34 -23.78 5.84
N ILE A 79 20.18 -22.48 5.65
CA ILE A 79 18.88 -21.83 5.63
C ILE A 79 18.57 -21.45 4.19
N PHE A 80 17.37 -21.79 3.76
CA PHE A 80 16.83 -21.33 2.50
C PHE A 80 15.40 -20.82 2.71
N ILE A 81 15.19 -19.54 2.41
CA ILE A 81 13.89 -18.89 2.47
C ILE A 81 13.59 -18.32 1.09
N LYS A 82 12.34 -18.46 0.67
CA LYS A 82 11.80 -17.82 -0.52
C LYS A 82 10.42 -17.28 -0.19
N GLY A 83 10.04 -16.20 -0.85
CA GLY A 83 8.74 -15.58 -0.68
C GLY A 83 8.49 -14.54 -1.75
N LYS A 84 7.47 -13.73 -1.52
CA LYS A 84 7.08 -12.65 -2.42
C LYS A 84 6.96 -11.35 -1.63
N ILE A 85 7.61 -10.32 -2.13
CA ILE A 85 7.59 -8.95 -1.63
C ILE A 85 7.01 -8.02 -2.69
N LEU A 86 6.83 -6.73 -2.38
CA LEU A 86 6.21 -5.78 -3.31
C LEU A 86 7.01 -5.61 -4.60
N SER A 87 8.33 -5.71 -4.53
CA SER A 87 9.24 -5.61 -5.67
C SER A 87 9.38 -6.92 -6.48
N GLY A 88 8.80 -8.04 -6.04
CA GLY A 88 8.86 -9.31 -6.76
C GLY A 88 9.11 -10.52 -5.86
N ASP A 89 9.47 -11.64 -6.48
CA ASP A 89 9.87 -12.84 -5.74
C ASP A 89 11.28 -12.65 -5.19
N PHE A 90 11.51 -13.12 -3.96
CA PHE A 90 12.83 -13.07 -3.34
C PHE A 90 13.30 -14.46 -2.89
N TYR A 91 14.61 -14.60 -2.74
CA TYR A 91 15.18 -15.69 -1.96
C TYR A 91 16.36 -15.24 -1.10
N PHE A 92 16.59 -16.03 -0.06
CA PHE A 92 17.67 -15.86 0.90
C PHE A 92 18.28 -17.22 1.21
N TYR A 93 19.60 -17.36 1.04
CA TYR A 93 20.36 -18.57 1.35
C TYR A 93 21.54 -18.26 2.28
N LEU A 94 21.64 -18.97 3.40
CA LEU A 94 22.75 -18.86 4.35
C LEU A 94 23.34 -20.26 4.62
N ALA A 95 24.66 -20.37 4.59
CA ALA A 95 25.38 -21.58 4.96
C ALA A 95 26.62 -21.22 5.79
N CYS A 96 26.94 -22.04 6.79
CA CYS A 96 28.11 -21.83 7.65
C CYS A 96 29.03 -23.04 7.72
N SER A 97 30.31 -22.79 8.01
CA SER A 97 31.31 -23.83 8.24
C SER A 97 32.45 -23.29 9.11
N TYR A 98 33.15 -24.17 9.81
CA TYR A 98 34.38 -23.81 10.52
C TYR A 98 35.53 -23.40 9.58
N ASN A 99 35.45 -23.74 8.28
CA ASN A 99 36.46 -23.39 7.30
C ASN A 99 35.79 -22.83 6.04
N HIS A 100 36.34 -21.73 5.53
CA HIS A 100 35.85 -21.06 4.33
C HIS A 100 35.77 -21.98 3.10
N ASN A 101 36.65 -22.99 3.00
CA ASN A 101 36.70 -23.95 1.88
C ASN A 101 35.62 -25.04 1.95
N TYR A 102 34.99 -25.22 3.12
CA TYR A 102 34.02 -26.28 3.36
C TYR A 102 32.58 -25.77 3.52
N ILE A 103 32.32 -24.51 3.18
CA ILE A 103 30.94 -24.02 3.15
C ILE A 103 30.21 -24.66 1.96
N THR A 104 29.11 -25.34 2.23
CA THR A 104 28.31 -26.00 1.19
C THR A 104 27.45 -24.99 0.43
N LYS A 105 27.56 -25.02 -0.90
CA LYS A 105 26.77 -24.20 -1.83
C LYS A 105 25.86 -25.04 -2.73
N ASN A 106 25.83 -26.36 -2.51
CA ASN A 106 25.12 -27.30 -3.40
C ASN A 106 23.61 -27.09 -3.42
N ASN A 107 23.05 -26.51 -2.37
CA ASN A 107 21.64 -26.19 -2.24
C ASN A 107 21.35 -24.69 -2.47
N ALA A 108 22.36 -23.91 -2.85
CA ALA A 108 22.15 -22.51 -3.20
C ALA A 108 21.36 -22.44 -4.52
N PRO A 109 20.31 -21.61 -4.61
CA PRO A 109 19.55 -21.43 -5.83
C PRO A 109 20.41 -20.76 -6.92
N TYR A 110 19.88 -20.69 -8.13
CA TYR A 110 20.50 -19.90 -9.19
C TYR A 110 20.52 -18.41 -8.79
N LEU A 111 21.71 -17.81 -8.84
CA LEU A 111 21.88 -16.37 -8.70
C LEU A 111 21.80 -15.75 -10.11
N PRO A 112 20.86 -14.83 -10.38
CA PRO A 112 20.87 -14.07 -11.62
C PRO A 112 22.16 -13.25 -11.77
N PRO A 113 22.46 -12.73 -12.98
CA PRO A 113 23.61 -11.85 -13.17
C PRO A 113 23.60 -10.72 -12.14
N ILE A 114 24.69 -10.60 -11.37
CA ILE A 114 24.78 -9.56 -10.35
C ILE A 114 24.80 -8.22 -11.08
N PRO A 115 23.81 -7.34 -10.82
CA PRO A 115 23.77 -6.04 -11.44
C PRO A 115 25.01 -5.23 -11.04
N GLY A 116 25.46 -4.33 -11.90
CA GLY A 116 26.49 -3.36 -11.50
C GLY A 116 25.97 -2.44 -10.37
N PRO A 117 26.87 -1.73 -9.66
CA PRO A 117 26.43 -0.73 -8.69
C PRO A 117 25.60 0.33 -9.41
N SER A 118 24.43 0.67 -8.86
CA SER A 118 23.65 1.79 -9.36
C SER A 118 24.35 3.11 -9.07
N GLU A 119 24.30 4.03 -10.02
CA GLU A 119 24.71 5.41 -9.76
C GLU A 119 23.71 6.06 -8.81
N ASN A 120 24.21 6.80 -7.82
CA ASN A 120 23.37 7.58 -6.92
C ASN A 120 22.59 8.64 -7.71
N VAL A 121 21.27 8.71 -7.51
CA VAL A 121 20.41 9.72 -8.16
C VAL A 121 19.86 10.71 -7.15
N LYS A 122 19.54 11.91 -7.63
CA LYS A 122 18.94 12.97 -6.83
C LYS A 122 17.42 12.98 -7.03
N CYS A 123 16.70 12.75 -5.94
CA CYS A 123 15.24 12.68 -5.90
C CYS A 123 14.65 13.77 -5.02
N LYS A 124 13.33 13.95 -5.12
CA LYS A 124 12.57 14.72 -4.14
C LYS A 124 12.08 13.80 -3.03
N ARG A 125 11.91 14.36 -1.84
CA ARG A 125 11.30 13.68 -0.70
C ARG A 125 10.06 14.44 -0.26
N ASN A 126 9.00 13.71 0.10
CA ASN A 126 7.79 14.31 0.66
C ASN A 126 8.12 15.31 1.78
N ASN A 127 7.45 16.47 1.78
CA ASN A 127 7.47 17.46 2.86
C ASN A 127 8.86 18.05 3.22
N HIS A 128 9.89 17.85 2.39
CA HIS A 128 11.21 18.42 2.61
C HIS A 128 11.65 19.31 1.44
N GLU A 129 12.10 20.52 1.77
CA GLU A 129 12.86 21.34 0.84
C GLU A 129 14.27 20.74 0.70
N GLY A 130 14.56 20.09 -0.43
CA GLY A 130 15.89 19.57 -0.72
C GLY A 130 15.91 18.38 -1.67
N GLU A 131 17.10 18.14 -2.22
CA GLU A 131 17.39 16.92 -2.98
C GLU A 131 17.80 15.81 -1.99
N TYR A 132 17.19 14.63 -2.14
CA TYR A 132 17.55 13.43 -1.40
C TYR A 132 18.27 12.46 -2.33
N ILE A 133 19.31 11.79 -1.84
CA ILE A 133 20.13 10.90 -2.67
C ILE A 133 19.62 9.46 -2.50
N CYS A 134 19.18 8.85 -3.60
CA CYS A 134 18.82 7.43 -3.64
C CYS A 134 19.98 6.60 -4.16
N SER A 135 20.47 5.69 -3.32
CA SER A 135 21.52 4.72 -3.69
C SER A 135 20.98 3.60 -4.57
N GLU A 136 19.66 3.41 -4.61
CA GLU A 136 18.98 2.47 -5.48
C GLU A 136 18.99 2.91 -6.96
N GLY A 137 19.37 4.15 -7.25
CA GLY A 137 19.60 4.64 -8.61
C GLY A 137 18.35 5.07 -9.38
N TYR A 138 17.21 5.19 -8.70
CA TYR A 138 16.02 5.81 -9.29
C TYR A 138 15.15 6.49 -8.24
N CYS A 139 14.29 7.38 -8.71
CA CYS A 139 13.27 8.05 -7.93
C CYS A 139 11.92 7.39 -8.15
N THR A 140 11.06 7.50 -7.14
CA THR A 140 9.70 6.99 -7.19
C THR A 140 8.70 8.11 -6.94
N HIS A 141 7.58 8.04 -7.64
CA HIS A 141 6.40 8.84 -7.38
C HIS A 141 5.17 7.95 -7.45
N ILE A 142 4.26 8.12 -6.51
CA ILE A 142 2.95 7.50 -6.58
C ILE A 142 1.89 8.48 -6.08
N GLN A 143 0.75 8.44 -6.74
CA GLN A 143 -0.45 9.17 -6.41
C GLN A 143 -1.62 8.20 -6.42
N ILE A 144 -2.34 8.13 -5.31
CA ILE A 144 -3.48 7.23 -5.14
C ILE A 144 -4.67 8.05 -4.70
N ASN A 145 -5.82 7.85 -5.33
CA ASN A 145 -7.09 8.41 -4.90
C ASN A 145 -8.09 7.28 -4.66
N PHE A 146 -8.63 7.23 -3.45
CA PHE A 146 -9.76 6.39 -3.08
C PHE A 146 -11.00 7.27 -3.02
N ASN A 147 -11.96 7.02 -3.91
CA ASN A 147 -13.24 7.69 -3.90
C ASN A 147 -14.27 6.75 -3.28
N ASP A 148 -14.58 6.97 -2.01
CA ASP A 148 -15.62 6.23 -1.28
C ASP A 148 -16.98 6.75 -1.76
N THR A 149 -17.60 5.98 -2.66
CA THR A 149 -18.87 6.36 -3.31
C THR A 149 -20.08 6.15 -2.40
N MET A 150 -19.91 5.47 -1.27
CA MET A 150 -20.94 5.31 -0.25
C MET A 150 -20.98 6.52 0.68
N LYS A 151 -19.80 6.98 1.13
CA LYS A 151 -19.69 8.13 2.05
C LYS A 151 -19.54 9.46 1.32
N HIS A 152 -19.39 9.45 0.00
CA HIS A 152 -19.17 10.62 -0.83
C HIS A 152 -17.94 11.42 -0.39
N VAL A 153 -16.85 10.70 -0.09
CA VAL A 153 -15.57 11.30 0.31
C VAL A 153 -14.44 10.72 -0.51
N SER A 154 -13.47 11.57 -0.81
CA SER A 154 -12.24 11.15 -1.46
C SER A 154 -11.05 11.26 -0.52
N LEU A 155 -10.16 10.29 -0.61
CA LEU A 155 -8.90 10.25 0.08
C LEU A 155 -7.77 10.15 -0.94
N SER A 156 -7.07 11.26 -1.10
CA SER A 156 -5.92 11.36 -1.98
C SER A 156 -4.63 11.31 -1.18
N ASN A 157 -3.72 10.44 -1.60
CA ASN A 157 -2.40 10.32 -1.05
C ASN A 157 -1.34 10.48 -2.15
N THR A 158 -0.18 11.02 -1.79
CA THR A 158 0.93 11.21 -2.73
C THR A 158 2.26 10.96 -2.05
N PHE A 159 3.17 10.30 -2.76
CA PHE A 159 4.50 10.01 -2.30
C PHE A 159 5.56 10.36 -3.35
N TYR A 160 6.70 10.86 -2.85
CA TYR A 160 7.94 11.06 -3.56
C TYR A 160 9.10 10.60 -2.68
N GLY A 161 9.99 9.78 -3.22
CA GLY A 161 11.17 9.36 -2.47
C GLY A 161 11.95 8.24 -3.15
N CYS A 162 12.80 7.59 -2.35
CA CYS A 162 13.58 6.44 -2.80
C CYS A 162 12.74 5.16 -2.80
N PRO A 163 13.16 4.15 -3.58
CA PRO A 163 12.46 2.87 -3.69
C PRO A 163 12.19 2.19 -2.35
N SER A 164 13.16 2.13 -1.44
CA SER A 164 12.97 1.47 -0.13
C SER A 164 11.87 2.15 0.70
N GLU A 165 11.85 3.48 0.71
CA GLU A 165 10.80 4.26 1.37
C GLU A 165 9.44 4.06 0.69
N TYR A 166 9.42 3.99 -0.64
CA TYR A 166 8.21 3.74 -1.42
C TYR A 166 7.59 2.36 -1.13
N PHE A 167 8.38 1.29 -1.04
CA PHE A 167 7.86 -0.03 -0.69
C PHE A 167 7.33 -0.06 0.74
N ASN A 168 7.99 0.62 1.68
CA ASN A 168 7.48 0.78 3.04
C ASN A 168 6.16 1.55 3.08
N TYR A 169 6.07 2.61 2.28
CA TYR A 169 4.87 3.42 2.14
C TYR A 169 3.68 2.60 1.60
N LEU A 170 3.91 1.82 0.53
CA LEU A 170 2.90 0.90 0.00
C LEU A 170 2.48 -0.14 1.04
N TYR A 171 3.43 -0.75 1.73
CA TYR A 171 3.15 -1.74 2.78
C TYR A 171 2.27 -1.15 3.88
N GLU A 172 2.59 0.06 4.36
CA GLU A 172 1.79 0.77 5.36
C GLU A 172 0.38 1.07 4.85
N MET A 173 0.22 1.45 3.58
CA MET A 173 -1.09 1.63 2.98
C MET A 173 -1.90 0.32 2.97
N GLU A 174 -1.29 -0.82 2.61
CA GLU A 174 -2.01 -2.11 2.65
C GLU A 174 -2.53 -2.41 4.05
N GLN A 175 -1.72 -2.15 5.08
CA GLN A 175 -2.13 -2.38 6.47
C GLN A 175 -3.21 -1.38 6.93
N ASN A 176 -3.02 -0.09 6.66
CA ASN A 176 -3.90 0.98 7.13
C ASN A 176 -5.30 0.92 6.49
N TYR A 177 -5.38 0.49 5.23
CA TYR A 177 -6.64 0.37 4.49
C TYR A 177 -7.16 -1.08 4.43
N ALA A 178 -6.53 -2.01 5.16
CA ALA A 178 -6.88 -3.43 5.15
C ALA A 178 -7.01 -4.02 3.72
N LEU A 179 -6.11 -3.60 2.83
CA LEU A 179 -6.07 -4.09 1.46
C LEU A 179 -5.46 -5.50 1.44
N PRO A 180 -5.81 -6.35 0.45
CA PRO A 180 -5.16 -7.64 0.29
C PRO A 180 -3.65 -7.44 0.07
N LYS A 181 -2.80 -8.32 0.63
CA LYS A 181 -1.33 -8.32 0.43
C LYS A 181 -0.88 -8.33 -1.05
N THR A 182 -1.79 -8.67 -1.96
CA THR A 182 -1.55 -8.73 -3.40
C THR A 182 -1.89 -7.43 -4.13
N PHE A 183 -2.49 -6.46 -3.44
CA PHE A 183 -3.06 -5.27 -4.05
C PHE A 183 -2.01 -4.41 -4.76
N PHE A 184 -0.88 -4.13 -4.10
CA PHE A 184 0.20 -3.33 -4.69
C PHE A 184 1.34 -4.15 -5.32
N GLN A 185 1.26 -5.48 -5.36
CA GLN A 185 2.37 -6.30 -5.89
C GLN A 185 2.74 -5.97 -7.35
N ASN A 186 1.75 -5.77 -8.22
CA ASN A 186 2.01 -5.41 -9.63
C ASN A 186 2.57 -4.00 -9.76
N LEU A 187 2.16 -3.09 -8.86
CA LEU A 187 2.66 -1.73 -8.81
C LEU A 187 4.12 -1.72 -8.37
N GLY A 188 4.45 -2.41 -7.28
CA GLY A 188 5.82 -2.50 -6.80
C GLY A 188 6.79 -3.09 -7.83
N GLY A 189 6.44 -4.22 -8.47
CA GLY A 189 7.30 -4.84 -9.48
C GLY A 189 7.54 -3.97 -10.73
N SER A 190 6.55 -3.16 -11.14
CA SER A 190 6.71 -2.26 -12.28
C SER A 190 7.73 -1.14 -12.05
N CYS A 191 7.98 -0.75 -10.78
CA CYS A 191 8.98 0.24 -10.44
C CYS A 191 10.42 -0.25 -10.63
N SER A 192 10.66 -1.55 -10.43
CA SER A 192 11.93 -2.22 -10.70
C SER A 192 12.34 -2.09 -12.18
N GLU A 193 11.36 -1.92 -13.06
CA GLU A 193 11.55 -1.78 -14.52
C GLU A 193 11.63 -0.30 -14.98
N TYR A 194 11.68 0.66 -14.05
CA TYR A 194 11.67 2.10 -14.34
C TYR A 194 10.48 2.53 -15.21
N SER A 195 9.32 1.91 -14.97
CA SER A 195 8.11 2.16 -15.73
C SER A 195 7.16 3.11 -15.00
N SER A 196 6.18 3.61 -15.76
CA SER A 196 5.02 4.31 -15.24
C SER A 196 3.79 3.43 -15.39
N VAL A 197 2.97 3.40 -14.34
CA VAL A 197 1.71 2.66 -14.33
C VAL A 197 0.58 3.63 -14.00
N GLU A 198 -0.44 3.60 -14.83
CA GLU A 198 -1.73 4.23 -14.55
C GLU A 198 -2.76 3.11 -14.44
N LYS A 199 -3.46 3.05 -13.30
CA LYS A 199 -4.41 1.99 -12.99
C LYS A 199 -5.70 2.61 -12.46
N TYR A 200 -6.81 2.13 -13.03
CA TYR A 200 -8.16 2.39 -12.55
C TYR A 200 -8.73 1.07 -12.05
N ASP A 201 -9.29 1.07 -10.85
CA ASP A 201 -9.82 -0.16 -10.27
C ASP A 201 -11.03 0.08 -9.37
N PHE A 202 -11.68 -1.03 -9.01
CA PHE A 202 -12.74 -1.07 -8.03
C PHE A 202 -12.28 -1.89 -6.82
N TYR A 203 -12.62 -1.44 -5.62
CA TYR A 203 -12.40 -2.21 -4.40
C TYR A 203 -13.42 -1.82 -3.32
N MET A 204 -14.30 -2.77 -2.97
CA MET A 204 -15.41 -2.55 -2.05
C MET A 204 -16.26 -1.35 -2.49
N GLU A 205 -16.50 -0.36 -1.63
CA GLU A 205 -17.22 0.88 -1.94
C GLU A 205 -16.41 1.93 -2.71
N ASN A 206 -15.14 1.64 -3.00
CA ASN A 206 -14.19 2.61 -3.53
C ASN A 206 -13.99 2.47 -5.04
N VAL A 207 -14.06 3.61 -5.72
CA VAL A 207 -13.46 3.81 -7.03
C VAL A 207 -12.02 4.27 -6.83
N ILE A 208 -11.07 3.53 -7.38
CA ILE A 208 -9.64 3.75 -7.14
C ILE A 208 -8.96 4.23 -8.41
N TYR A 209 -8.16 5.28 -8.26
CA TYR A 209 -7.19 5.73 -9.25
C TYR A 209 -5.78 5.66 -8.67
N ILE A 210 -4.85 5.08 -9.43
CA ILE A 210 -3.44 4.99 -9.06
C ILE A 210 -2.62 5.45 -10.25
N TYR A 211 -1.72 6.40 -10.02
CA TYR A 211 -0.65 6.72 -10.93
C TYR A 211 0.69 6.53 -10.23
N GLN A 212 1.62 5.89 -10.90
CA GLN A 212 2.96 5.63 -10.43
C GLN A 212 3.95 5.92 -11.53
N ASN A 213 5.10 6.47 -11.16
CA ASN A 213 6.22 6.65 -12.08
C ASN A 213 7.54 6.43 -11.34
N CYS A 214 8.36 5.54 -11.89
CA CYS A 214 9.69 5.24 -11.39
C CYS A 214 10.72 5.56 -12.47
N ASN A 215 11.65 6.46 -12.16
CA ASN A 215 12.64 6.93 -13.13
C ASN A 215 13.91 7.44 -12.46
N PRO A 216 15.10 7.21 -13.03
CA PRO A 216 16.35 7.85 -12.61
C PRO A 216 16.34 9.38 -12.68
N ASP A 217 15.58 9.97 -13.61
CA ASP A 217 15.42 11.42 -13.74
C ASP A 217 14.11 11.90 -13.11
N ILE A 218 14.24 12.59 -11.96
CA ILE A 218 13.12 13.20 -11.25
C ILE A 218 12.33 14.21 -12.10
N ASN A 219 12.97 14.88 -13.07
CA ASN A 219 12.26 15.86 -13.91
C ASN A 219 11.33 15.15 -14.90
N MET A 220 11.72 13.96 -15.39
CA MET A 220 10.82 13.14 -16.23
C MET A 220 9.59 12.70 -15.45
N ILE A 221 9.74 12.35 -14.16
CA ILE A 221 8.59 12.05 -13.30
C ILE A 221 7.67 13.26 -13.22
N LEU A 222 8.20 14.42 -12.81
CA LEU A 222 7.42 15.64 -12.57
C LEU A 222 6.68 16.14 -13.81
N ASN A 223 7.29 16.01 -14.99
CA ASN A 223 6.69 16.46 -16.25
C ASN A 223 5.54 15.54 -16.73
N ASN A 224 5.49 14.30 -16.24
CA ASN A 224 4.54 13.29 -16.69
C ASN A 224 3.42 13.02 -15.68
N ILE A 225 3.34 13.77 -14.57
CA ILE A 225 2.26 13.59 -13.59
C ILE A 225 0.92 13.98 -14.26
N PRO A 226 -0.01 13.03 -14.42
CA PRO A 226 -1.32 13.32 -14.98
C PRO A 226 -2.14 14.17 -14.03
N GLN A 227 -3.15 14.84 -14.57
CA GLN A 227 -4.17 15.46 -13.71
C GLN A 227 -4.99 14.37 -13.04
N ILE A 228 -5.17 14.50 -11.72
CA ILE A 228 -6.01 13.58 -10.96
C ILE A 228 -7.43 13.65 -11.52
N PRO A 229 -8.12 12.50 -11.70
CA PRO A 229 -9.56 12.49 -11.93
C PRO A 229 -10.29 13.32 -10.86
N ASN A 230 -11.45 13.89 -11.22
CA ASN A 230 -12.24 14.70 -10.29
C ASN A 230 -12.44 13.95 -8.95
N ILE A 231 -12.07 14.64 -7.87
CA ILE A 231 -12.27 14.23 -6.48
C ILE A 231 -13.76 14.37 -6.17
N ILE A 232 -14.36 13.43 -5.44
CA ILE A 232 -15.72 13.61 -4.91
C ILE A 232 -15.64 14.74 -3.88
N GLU A 233 -16.16 15.90 -4.25
CA GLU A 233 -16.43 16.97 -3.30
C GLU A 233 -17.85 16.80 -2.79
N TYR A 234 -17.99 16.58 -1.48
CA TYR A 234 -19.29 16.58 -0.85
C TYR A 234 -19.88 17.98 -0.91
N ASP A 235 -20.80 18.19 -1.86
CA ASP A 235 -21.64 19.38 -1.83
C ASP A 235 -22.66 19.20 -0.71
N ASN A 236 -22.68 20.13 0.24
CA ASN A 236 -23.61 20.13 1.37
C ASN A 236 -25.09 20.26 0.95
N ASN A 237 -25.36 20.45 -0.35
CA ASN A 237 -26.68 20.48 -0.95
C ASN A 237 -27.30 19.08 -1.07
N ILE A 238 -27.65 18.48 0.07
CA ILE A 238 -28.35 17.18 0.11
C ILE A 238 -29.80 17.35 -0.38
N ILE A 239 -30.17 16.59 -1.41
CA ILE A 239 -31.52 16.60 -2.01
C ILE A 239 -32.39 15.49 -1.41
N GLY A 240 -31.80 14.30 -1.19
CA GLY A 240 -32.53 13.15 -0.65
C GLY A 240 -31.65 11.94 -0.42
N GLU A 241 -32.29 10.78 -0.27
CA GLU A 241 -31.62 9.50 0.02
C GLU A 241 -31.86 8.49 -1.12
N CYS A 242 -30.81 7.72 -1.45
CA CYS A 242 -30.88 6.57 -2.36
C CYS A 242 -30.42 5.29 -1.66
N ASP A 243 -30.91 4.14 -2.11
CA ASP A 243 -30.33 2.87 -1.71
C ASP A 243 -28.92 2.74 -2.29
N TYR A 244 -27.96 2.35 -1.44
CA TYR A 244 -26.58 2.08 -1.82
C TYR A 244 -26.30 0.58 -1.82
N LEU A 245 -25.77 0.08 -2.93
CA LEU A 245 -25.32 -1.30 -3.10
C LEU A 245 -24.23 -1.35 -4.16
N VAL A 246 -23.12 -2.04 -3.89
CA VAL A 246 -22.14 -2.36 -4.93
C VAL A 246 -21.66 -3.80 -4.81
N ASN A 247 -21.58 -4.52 -5.92
CA ASN A 247 -21.13 -5.91 -5.96
C ASN A 247 -20.44 -6.32 -7.28
N GLY A 248 -19.87 -7.51 -7.26
CA GLY A 248 -19.30 -8.20 -8.41
C GLY A 248 -18.16 -7.40 -9.06
N TYR A 249 -18.25 -7.20 -10.38
CA TYR A 249 -17.25 -6.46 -11.16
C TYR A 249 -16.96 -5.05 -10.59
N LEU A 250 -17.96 -4.39 -10.00
CA LEU A 250 -17.88 -2.99 -9.55
C LEU A 250 -17.38 -2.82 -8.12
N SER A 251 -17.21 -3.91 -7.36
CA SER A 251 -16.59 -3.90 -6.03
C SER A 251 -15.36 -4.82 -5.95
N ASN A 252 -15.12 -5.63 -6.99
CA ASN A 252 -14.16 -6.73 -6.98
C ASN A 252 -14.43 -7.72 -5.82
N SER A 253 -15.70 -7.97 -5.52
CA SER A 253 -16.17 -8.86 -4.46
C SER A 253 -17.50 -9.51 -4.84
N ASP A 254 -17.69 -10.79 -4.50
CA ASP A 254 -18.98 -11.47 -4.64
C ASP A 254 -19.99 -11.09 -3.54
N GLU A 255 -19.53 -10.38 -2.51
CA GLU A 255 -20.37 -9.90 -1.42
C GLU A 255 -21.05 -8.57 -1.81
N ASP A 256 -22.30 -8.45 -1.39
CA ASP A 256 -23.03 -7.19 -1.43
C ASP A 256 -22.42 -6.22 -0.42
N ILE A 257 -21.75 -5.18 -0.93
CA ILE A 257 -21.18 -4.12 -0.11
C ILE A 257 -22.21 -3.00 0.02
N GLY A 258 -22.59 -2.68 1.25
CA GLY A 258 -23.62 -1.69 1.56
C GLY A 258 -24.95 -2.33 1.96
N ASN A 259 -26.02 -2.04 1.22
CA ASN A 259 -27.42 -2.28 1.57
C ASN A 259 -27.93 -1.33 2.69
N VAL A 260 -27.56 -0.06 2.54
CA VAL A 260 -27.96 1.05 3.41
C VAL A 260 -28.40 2.22 2.54
N GLY A 261 -29.10 3.19 3.11
CA GLY A 261 -29.33 4.45 2.41
C GLY A 261 -28.07 5.33 2.40
N THR A 262 -27.90 6.09 1.32
CA THR A 262 -26.87 7.13 1.19
C THR A 262 -27.46 8.47 0.81
N LEU A 263 -26.81 9.55 1.27
CA LEU A 263 -27.26 10.93 1.09
C LEU A 263 -26.78 11.47 -0.26
N CYS A 264 -27.71 11.85 -1.11
CA CYS A 264 -27.43 12.31 -2.47
C CYS A 264 -27.64 13.80 -2.65
N ASN A 265 -26.75 14.43 -3.39
CA ASN A 265 -26.84 15.81 -3.88
C ASN A 265 -27.43 15.90 -5.31
N SER A 266 -28.06 14.83 -5.79
CA SER A 266 -28.70 14.73 -7.11
C SER A 266 -30.17 14.33 -6.97
N GLU A 267 -31.01 14.67 -7.95
CA GLU A 267 -32.46 14.40 -7.91
C GLU A 267 -32.80 12.92 -8.17
N HIS A 268 -31.86 12.17 -8.76
CA HIS A 268 -32.05 10.80 -9.21
C HIS A 268 -31.09 9.82 -8.53
N CYS A 269 -31.62 8.65 -8.22
CA CYS A 269 -30.84 7.46 -7.89
C CYS A 269 -30.49 6.73 -9.18
N VAL A 270 -29.32 6.10 -9.22
CA VAL A 270 -28.87 5.29 -10.35
C VAL A 270 -28.85 3.81 -9.96
N THR A 271 -29.23 2.95 -10.90
CA THR A 271 -28.88 1.54 -10.92
C THR A 271 -28.08 1.27 -12.19
N LEU A 272 -26.80 0.98 -12.01
CA LEU A 272 -25.88 0.55 -13.04
C LEU A 272 -25.70 -0.96 -12.93
N THR A 273 -26.02 -1.69 -13.99
CA THR A 273 -25.74 -3.13 -14.10
C THR A 273 -24.77 -3.33 -15.25
N ILE A 274 -23.72 -4.11 -15.02
CA ILE A 274 -22.71 -4.42 -16.02
C ILE A 274 -22.47 -5.93 -16.06
N ASN A 275 -22.19 -6.43 -17.25
CA ASN A 275 -21.64 -7.75 -17.46
C ASN A 275 -20.43 -7.60 -18.38
N ILE A 276 -19.26 -8.03 -17.91
CA ILE A 276 -18.03 -8.12 -18.70
C ILE A 276 -17.57 -9.57 -18.66
N ASP A 277 -17.47 -10.19 -19.83
CA ASP A 277 -17.29 -11.62 -20.03
C ASP A 277 -18.39 -12.41 -19.29
N ASP A 278 -18.03 -13.09 -18.20
CA ASP A 278 -18.92 -13.85 -17.33
C ASP A 278 -19.07 -13.22 -15.93
N VAL A 279 -18.55 -12.00 -15.73
CA VAL A 279 -18.56 -11.30 -14.44
C VAL A 279 -19.61 -10.20 -14.45
N ASN A 280 -20.64 -10.38 -13.62
CA ASN A 280 -21.67 -9.38 -13.39
C ASN A 280 -21.23 -8.37 -12.32
N GLY A 281 -21.75 -7.16 -12.38
CA GLY A 281 -21.63 -6.18 -11.31
C GLY A 281 -22.83 -5.25 -11.26
N ILE A 282 -23.17 -4.80 -10.06
CA ILE A 282 -24.26 -3.86 -9.82
C ILE A 282 -23.72 -2.71 -8.98
N PHE A 283 -24.14 -1.50 -9.31
CA PHE A 283 -24.00 -0.31 -8.48
C PHE A 283 -25.37 0.35 -8.36
N MET A 284 -25.80 0.61 -7.13
CA MET A 284 -26.94 1.44 -6.77
C MET A 284 -26.44 2.57 -5.89
N GLY A 285 -26.88 3.80 -6.15
CA GLY A 285 -26.49 4.96 -5.37
C GLY A 285 -26.91 6.28 -6.01
N CYS A 286 -26.16 7.34 -5.72
CA CYS A 286 -26.43 8.67 -6.26
C CYS A 286 -26.01 8.78 -7.73
N SER A 287 -26.85 9.39 -8.57
CA SER A 287 -26.51 9.62 -9.99
C SER A 287 -25.26 10.50 -10.19
N SER A 288 -24.94 11.36 -9.23
CA SER A 288 -23.71 12.17 -9.22
C SER A 288 -22.41 11.34 -9.24
N GLU A 289 -22.43 10.11 -8.72
CA GLU A 289 -21.26 9.22 -8.69
C GLU A 289 -21.08 8.40 -9.97
N LEU A 290 -22.12 8.32 -10.82
CA LEU A 290 -22.12 7.49 -12.03
C LEU A 290 -20.91 7.75 -12.93
N ARG A 291 -20.50 9.02 -13.05
CA ARG A 291 -19.36 9.43 -13.89
C ARG A 291 -18.08 8.71 -13.51
N GLN A 292 -17.83 8.48 -12.22
CA GLN A 292 -16.61 7.82 -11.76
C GLN A 292 -16.57 6.36 -12.17
N TYR A 293 -17.68 5.65 -11.97
CA TYR A 293 -17.84 4.27 -12.41
C TYR A 293 -17.65 4.14 -13.92
N LEU A 294 -18.28 5.03 -14.71
CA LEU A 294 -18.15 5.02 -16.17
C LEU A 294 -16.71 5.27 -16.62
N TYR A 295 -15.95 6.15 -15.97
CA TYR A 295 -14.53 6.36 -16.31
C TYR A 295 -13.69 5.11 -16.04
N VAL A 296 -13.86 4.46 -14.88
CA VAL A 296 -13.11 3.21 -14.57
C VAL A 296 -13.49 2.10 -15.56
N ILE A 297 -14.79 1.90 -15.82
CA ILE A 297 -15.27 0.93 -16.81
C ILE A 297 -14.63 1.21 -18.16
N ASN A 298 -14.66 2.46 -18.62
CA ASN A 298 -14.09 2.86 -19.90
C ASN A 298 -12.59 2.52 -19.97
N LYS A 299 -11.81 2.85 -18.93
CA LYS A 299 -10.38 2.55 -18.88
C LYS A 299 -10.09 1.05 -18.85
N LYS A 300 -10.82 0.27 -18.06
CA LYS A 300 -10.67 -1.20 -17.99
C LYS A 300 -11.11 -1.91 -19.27
N THR A 301 -11.98 -1.29 -20.07
CA THR A 301 -12.46 -1.81 -21.37
C THR A 301 -11.76 -1.18 -22.58
N SER A 302 -10.54 -0.65 -22.42
CA SER A 302 -9.75 -0.07 -23.51
C SER A 302 -10.45 1.06 -24.27
N ASN A 303 -11.13 1.94 -23.52
CA ASN A 303 -11.87 3.12 -24.00
C ASN A 303 -13.10 2.82 -24.86
N LEU A 304 -13.77 1.67 -24.63
CA LEU A 304 -14.91 1.21 -25.42
C LEU A 304 -16.12 2.17 -25.43
N ILE A 305 -16.34 2.91 -24.32
CA ILE A 305 -17.52 3.77 -24.13
C ILE A 305 -17.18 5.27 -24.05
N GLU A 306 -15.95 5.66 -24.39
CA GLU A 306 -15.42 7.01 -24.13
C GLU A 306 -16.31 8.11 -24.73
N SER A 307 -16.75 7.93 -25.98
CA SER A 307 -17.61 8.89 -26.68
C SER A 307 -19.04 8.96 -26.16
N LYS A 308 -19.45 8.04 -25.29
CA LYS A 308 -20.81 7.88 -24.78
C LYS A 308 -20.97 8.32 -23.31
N ILE A 309 -19.88 8.57 -22.59
CA ILE A 309 -19.93 8.89 -21.15
C ILE A 309 -20.85 10.09 -20.88
N GLU A 310 -20.64 11.21 -21.58
CA GLU A 310 -21.46 12.42 -21.37
C GLU A 310 -22.94 12.19 -21.71
N GLU A 311 -23.22 11.47 -22.79
CA GLU A 311 -24.59 11.09 -23.18
C GLU A 311 -25.28 10.28 -22.07
N TYR A 312 -24.56 9.34 -21.44
CA TYR A 312 -25.10 8.53 -20.35
C TYR A 312 -25.36 9.36 -19.08
N ILE A 313 -24.47 10.30 -18.76
CA ILE A 313 -24.68 11.23 -17.65
C ILE A 313 -25.90 12.11 -17.90
N ASP A 314 -26.04 12.66 -19.10
CA ASP A 314 -27.19 13.50 -19.46
C ASP A 314 -28.52 12.72 -19.41
N ILE A 315 -28.54 11.47 -19.90
CA ILE A 315 -29.72 10.61 -19.78
C ILE A 315 -30.07 10.37 -18.31
N CYS A 316 -29.07 10.10 -17.47
CA CYS A 316 -29.29 9.83 -16.06
C CYS A 316 -29.80 11.07 -15.30
N ASN A 317 -29.24 12.25 -15.58
CA ASN A 317 -29.64 13.52 -15.00
C ASN A 317 -31.09 13.92 -15.35
N ASN A 318 -31.64 13.37 -16.44
CA ASN A 318 -33.03 13.56 -16.84
C ASN A 318 -33.96 12.41 -16.40
N GLY A 319 -33.48 11.54 -15.50
CA GLY A 319 -34.23 10.41 -14.98
C GLY A 319 -34.55 9.36 -16.03
N GLY A 320 -33.65 9.16 -17.01
CA GLY A 320 -33.81 8.22 -18.11
C GLY A 320 -33.14 6.86 -17.88
N THR A 321 -33.31 5.97 -18.86
CA THR A 321 -32.69 4.65 -18.90
C THR A 321 -31.96 4.46 -20.23
N THR A 322 -30.77 3.85 -20.20
CA THR A 322 -30.00 3.50 -21.40
C THR A 322 -29.29 2.16 -21.23
N SER A 323 -29.06 1.47 -22.34
CA SER A 323 -28.33 0.21 -22.38
C SER A 323 -27.42 0.16 -23.59
N VAL A 324 -26.28 -0.52 -23.45
CA VAL A 324 -25.32 -0.76 -24.52
C VAL A 324 -24.80 -2.19 -24.41
N SER A 325 -24.49 -2.80 -25.55
CA SER A 325 -23.86 -4.12 -25.62
C SER A 325 -22.91 -4.19 -26.80
N TYR A 326 -21.76 -4.85 -26.60
CA TYR A 326 -20.73 -5.09 -27.61
C TYR A 326 -20.33 -6.56 -27.60
N ASP A 327 -20.48 -7.22 -28.76
CA ASP A 327 -19.96 -8.55 -29.10
C ASP A 327 -20.12 -9.64 -28.01
N ASP A 328 -21.27 -9.64 -27.31
CA ASP A 328 -21.62 -10.52 -26.18
C ASP A 328 -20.66 -10.51 -24.97
N ILE A 329 -19.50 -9.84 -25.08
CA ILE A 329 -18.46 -9.73 -24.06
C ILE A 329 -18.75 -8.58 -23.10
N PHE A 330 -19.45 -7.55 -23.55
CA PHE A 330 -19.76 -6.40 -22.72
C PHE A 330 -21.23 -6.05 -22.85
N SER A 331 -21.90 -5.88 -21.72
CA SER A 331 -23.19 -5.20 -21.67
C SER A 331 -23.30 -4.34 -20.43
N MET A 332 -23.97 -3.21 -20.58
CA MET A 332 -24.17 -2.26 -19.49
C MET A 332 -25.56 -1.65 -19.62
N THR A 333 -26.27 -1.53 -18.50
CA THR A 333 -27.57 -0.86 -18.38
C THR A 333 -27.50 0.15 -17.25
N ILE A 334 -27.99 1.36 -17.50
CA ILE A 334 -28.06 2.47 -16.55
C ILE A 334 -29.52 2.87 -16.46
N ASN A 335 -30.09 2.81 -15.26
CA ASN A 335 -31.46 3.23 -14.98
C ASN A 335 -31.46 4.31 -13.90
N CYS A 336 -31.96 5.50 -14.24
CA CYS A 336 -32.06 6.62 -13.31
C CYS A 336 -33.50 7.11 -13.11
N ASN A 337 -34.49 6.27 -13.46
CA ASN A 337 -35.91 6.62 -13.35
C ASN A 337 -36.39 6.74 -11.88
N ASN A 338 -35.57 6.30 -10.92
CA ASN A 338 -35.86 6.40 -9.50
C ASN A 338 -35.44 7.78 -8.99
N THR A 339 -36.38 8.54 -8.44
CA THR A 339 -36.07 9.79 -7.74
C THR A 339 -35.56 9.50 -6.34
N VAL A 340 -34.75 10.40 -5.79
CA VAL A 340 -34.37 10.33 -4.37
C VAL A 340 -35.60 10.35 -3.45
N ASN A 341 -35.47 9.73 -2.29
CA ASN A 341 -36.39 9.94 -1.18
C ASN A 341 -36.10 11.32 -0.57
N PHE A 342 -36.91 12.33 -0.91
CA PHE A 342 -36.71 13.68 -0.43
C PHE A 342 -36.82 13.78 1.10
N PHE A 343 -35.85 14.46 1.72
CA PHE A 343 -35.94 14.82 3.13
C PHE A 343 -36.99 15.92 3.33
N ASP A 344 -38.02 15.64 4.14
CA ASP A 344 -38.91 16.71 4.60
C ASP A 344 -38.25 17.47 5.76
N PHE A 345 -37.36 18.42 5.41
CA PHE A 345 -36.70 19.30 6.38
C PHE A 345 -37.68 20.14 7.22
N LYS A 346 -38.99 20.13 6.92
CA LYS A 346 -40.01 20.84 7.71
C LYS A 346 -40.17 20.29 9.13
N GLN A 347 -39.77 19.05 9.42
CA GLN A 347 -39.91 18.50 10.78
C GLN A 347 -38.81 18.95 11.76
N ILE A 348 -37.63 19.38 11.29
CA ILE A 348 -36.53 19.78 12.19
C ILE A 348 -36.70 21.21 12.73
N LYS A 349 -37.50 22.05 12.07
CA LYS A 349 -37.76 23.43 12.51
C LYS A 349 -38.74 23.55 13.68
N ASN A 350 -39.49 22.49 14.03
CA ASN A 350 -40.52 22.59 15.07
C ASN A 350 -40.06 22.24 16.49
N ASP A 351 -38.83 21.73 16.67
CA ASP A 351 -38.24 21.50 18.01
C ASP A 351 -37.20 22.53 18.43
N SER A 352 -36.92 23.53 17.57
CA SER A 352 -36.01 24.63 17.89
C SER A 352 -36.66 25.99 17.62
N THR A 353 -37.68 26.35 18.40
CA THR A 353 -38.05 27.77 18.54
C THR A 353 -36.89 28.51 19.20
N ASN A 354 -36.31 29.45 18.45
CA ASN A 354 -35.25 30.42 18.79
C ASN A 354 -33.81 30.01 18.49
N VAL A 355 -33.44 29.86 17.21
CA VAL A 355 -32.15 30.39 16.72
C VAL A 355 -32.37 30.93 15.30
N GLU A 356 -31.86 32.13 15.05
CA GLU A 356 -31.85 32.82 13.76
C GLU A 356 -31.24 31.94 12.65
N THR A 357 -31.65 32.24 11.42
CA THR A 357 -31.22 31.61 10.15
C THR A 357 -29.70 31.40 10.09
N GLY A 358 -29.25 30.20 10.49
CA GLY A 358 -27.94 29.65 10.19
C GLY A 358 -28.10 28.52 9.19
N GLU A 359 -27.30 28.56 8.12
CA GLU A 359 -27.05 27.40 7.27
C GLU A 359 -26.75 26.18 8.15
N TYR A 360 -27.44 25.07 7.93
CA TYR A 360 -27.14 23.82 8.60
C TYR A 360 -25.79 23.32 8.09
N ASN A 361 -24.72 23.72 8.78
CA ASN A 361 -23.36 23.33 8.43
C ASN A 361 -23.11 21.91 8.96
N ILE A 362 -23.38 20.90 8.13
CA ILE A 362 -23.21 19.46 8.43
C ILE A 362 -21.71 19.10 8.55
N SER A 363 -20.79 20.04 8.31
CA SER A 363 -19.35 19.84 8.50
C SER A 363 -18.97 19.26 9.87
N HIS A 364 -19.78 19.46 10.92
CA HIS A 364 -19.54 18.88 12.24
C HIS A 364 -19.76 17.36 12.35
N PHE A 365 -20.52 16.73 11.45
CA PHE A 365 -20.66 15.27 11.40
C PHE A 365 -19.52 14.60 10.61
N PHE A 366 -18.88 15.35 9.72
CA PHE A 366 -17.80 14.86 8.86
C PHE A 366 -16.43 15.49 9.17
N THR A 367 -16.25 16.14 10.32
CA THR A 367 -14.90 16.39 10.82
C THR A 367 -14.23 15.05 11.03
N ASN A 368 -13.51 14.60 10.00
CA ASN A 368 -12.36 13.75 10.14
C ASN A 368 -11.62 14.29 11.35
N LYS A 369 -11.56 13.49 12.42
CA LYS A 369 -10.47 13.62 13.37
C LYS A 369 -9.22 13.45 12.51
N LYS A 370 -8.68 14.58 12.06
CA LYS A 370 -7.24 14.72 11.86
C LYS A 370 -6.69 14.33 13.21
N ASN A 371 -6.32 13.06 13.34
CA ASN A 371 -5.33 12.69 14.32
C ASN A 371 -4.06 13.40 13.83
N ASP A 372 -3.90 14.65 14.25
CA ASP A 372 -2.59 15.24 14.42
C ASP A 372 -1.93 14.40 15.52
N THR A 373 -1.47 13.21 15.15
CA THR A 373 -0.39 12.57 15.88
C THR A 373 0.79 13.52 15.73
N ASN A 374 1.09 14.21 16.83
CA ASN A 374 2.33 14.94 17.06
C ASN A 374 3.54 14.08 16.64
N GLU A 375 3.93 14.13 15.37
CA GLU A 375 5.16 13.52 14.85
C GLU A 375 6.36 14.48 14.94
N GLU A 376 6.17 15.71 15.39
CA GLU A 376 7.27 16.67 15.54
C GLU A 376 8.01 16.63 16.90
N ASN A 377 7.67 15.72 17.81
CA ASN A 377 8.39 15.58 19.09
C ASN A 377 9.10 14.23 19.32
N ILE A 378 9.17 13.34 18.32
CA ILE A 378 9.88 12.05 18.44
C ILE A 378 11.23 12.03 17.71
N ILE A 379 11.52 12.98 16.83
CA ILE A 379 12.74 12.94 15.99
C ILE A 379 14.00 13.53 16.66
N ASN A 380 13.91 14.08 17.88
CA ASN A 380 15.09 14.64 18.58
C ASN A 380 15.49 13.97 19.91
N ASN A 381 15.08 12.72 20.17
CA ASN A 381 15.50 12.02 21.40
C ASN A 381 16.05 10.59 21.24
N SER A 382 16.40 10.15 20.03
CA SER A 382 16.94 8.80 19.78
C SER A 382 18.46 8.65 19.98
N ARG A 383 19.14 9.61 20.64
CA ARG A 383 20.57 9.48 20.98
C ARG A 383 20.90 9.29 22.46
N ASN A 384 19.93 9.12 23.36
CA ASN A 384 20.24 8.89 24.80
C ASN A 384 19.20 8.07 25.60
N ILE A 385 18.36 7.25 24.98
CA ILE A 385 17.42 6.38 25.71
C ILE A 385 17.85 4.91 25.58
N PHE A 386 18.99 4.61 26.20
CA PHE A 386 19.23 3.31 26.81
C PHE A 386 19.59 3.60 28.27
N LEU A 387 19.02 2.81 29.19
CA LEU A 387 19.12 2.89 30.66
C LEU A 387 18.00 3.71 31.32
N LEU A 388 16.88 3.05 31.66
CA LEU A 388 16.28 3.06 33.03
C LEU A 388 14.90 2.38 33.13
N SER A 389 14.14 2.13 32.05
CA SER A 389 12.80 1.51 32.18
C SER A 389 12.82 0.00 32.38
N ASP A 390 13.83 -0.71 31.88
CA ASP A 390 13.83 -2.18 31.89
C ASP A 390 14.36 -2.78 33.21
N ILE A 391 15.08 -1.97 34.01
CA ILE A 391 15.60 -2.38 35.32
C ILE A 391 14.45 -2.47 36.36
N TYR A 392 13.41 -1.65 36.22
CA TYR A 392 12.29 -1.63 37.17
C TYR A 392 11.38 -2.86 37.03
N ASN A 393 11.14 -3.33 35.80
CA ASN A 393 10.33 -4.52 35.56
C ASN A 393 11.05 -5.81 35.97
N ILE A 394 12.37 -5.89 35.80
CA ILE A 394 13.17 -7.05 36.24
C ILE A 394 13.29 -7.10 37.77
N LEU A 395 13.49 -5.96 38.45
CA LEU A 395 13.52 -5.91 39.92
C LEU A 395 12.17 -6.25 40.56
N SER A 396 11.05 -5.86 39.93
CA SER A 396 9.71 -6.19 40.44
C SER A 396 9.37 -7.67 40.27
N LEU A 397 9.87 -8.33 39.22
CA LEU A 397 9.75 -9.78 39.00
C LEU A 397 10.61 -10.58 39.99
N ILE A 398 11.83 -10.11 40.29
CA ILE A 398 12.70 -10.75 41.29
C ILE A 398 12.11 -10.61 42.70
N PHE A 399 11.51 -9.45 43.04
CA PHE A 399 10.83 -9.27 44.33
C PHE A 399 9.59 -10.16 44.48
N LEU A 400 8.83 -10.38 43.39
CA LEU A 400 7.67 -11.29 43.40
C LEU A 400 8.09 -12.75 43.66
N PHE A 401 9.21 -13.18 43.07
CA PHE A 401 9.75 -14.54 43.28
C PHE A 401 10.28 -14.77 44.70
N ILE A 402 10.90 -13.76 45.32
CA ILE A 402 11.41 -13.86 46.70
C ILE A 402 10.25 -13.88 47.72
N ILE A 403 9.16 -13.15 47.47
CA ILE A 403 7.97 -13.18 48.33
C ILE A 403 7.25 -14.53 48.23
N ILE A 404 7.16 -15.11 47.02
CA ILE A 404 6.51 -16.42 46.82
C ILE A 404 7.33 -17.55 47.47
N GLN A 405 8.67 -17.51 47.43
CA GLN A 405 9.50 -18.52 48.11
C GLN A 405 9.43 -18.47 49.65
N ASN A 406 9.17 -17.30 50.24
CA ASN A 406 9.00 -17.17 51.70
C ASN A 406 7.59 -17.51 52.20
N LEU A 407 6.61 -17.67 51.31
CA LEU A 407 5.25 -18.10 51.66
C LEU A 407 5.06 -19.62 51.62
N TYR A 408 6.04 -20.38 51.13
CA TYR A 408 5.99 -21.83 50.96
C TYR A 408 7.05 -22.61 51.75
N ASN A 409 7.70 -21.99 52.74
CA ASN A 409 8.57 -22.65 53.72
C ASN A 409 8.08 -22.44 55.15
#